data_AF-A0A920E1Q3-F1
#
_entry.id   AF-A0A920E1Q3-F1
#
_cell.length_a   1.000
_cell.length_b   1.000
_cell.length_c   1.000
_cell.angle_alpha   90.00
_cell.angle_beta   90.00
_cell.angle_gamma   90.00
#
_symmetry.space_group_name_H-M   'P 1'
#
loop_
_entity.id
_entity.type
_entity.pdbx_description
1 polymer ?
#
loop_
_entity_poly.entity_id
_entity_poly.type
_entity_poly.pdbx_seq_one_letter_code
_entity_poly.pdbx_strand_id
1 'polypeptide(L)'
;MSASFGGGYLFASYLVDAKTEVEQLDLNGKLIRKIKLPGIGTASGFSAKKEDKDLYYSFRSFTFPSTIYNYRMTTGESEIYQSPSIDFNAEDYITKQIFFKSKDDTSISYVYHAQKRYGNEWNESDHFIWLWRIQY
;
A
#
# COMPACT_ATOMS: atom_id res chain seq x y z
N MET A 1 12.13 7.17 -0.92
CA MET A 1 11.54 7.60 -2.20
C MET A 1 12.33 6.94 -3.32
N SER A 2 11.67 6.48 -4.37
CA SER A 2 12.31 5.98 -5.60
C SER A 2 11.55 6.53 -6.82
N ALA A 3 12.21 6.55 -7.97
CA ALA A 3 11.58 6.91 -9.23
C ALA A 3 11.94 5.87 -10.29
N SER A 4 10.99 5.57 -11.17
CA SER A 4 11.16 4.67 -12.31
C SER A 4 10.52 5.25 -13.56
N PHE A 5 10.82 4.62 -14.71
CA PHE A 5 10.33 5.03 -16.01
C PHE A 5 9.53 3.90 -16.66
N GLY A 6 8.46 4.25 -17.39
CA GLY A 6 7.69 3.32 -18.22
C GLY A 6 6.77 4.05 -19.18
N GLY A 7 6.71 3.60 -20.44
CA GLY A 7 5.75 4.09 -21.45
C GLY A 7 5.73 5.60 -21.68
N GLY A 8 6.88 6.27 -21.50
CA GLY A 8 6.98 7.72 -21.62
C GLY A 8 6.52 8.51 -20.39
N TYR A 9 6.34 7.86 -19.24
CA TYR A 9 5.99 8.47 -17.96
C TYR A 9 7.06 8.21 -16.89
N LEU A 10 7.05 9.05 -15.86
CA LEU A 10 7.81 8.83 -14.63
C LEU A 10 6.86 8.35 -13.53
N PHE A 11 7.33 7.41 -12.72
CA PHE A 11 6.60 6.87 -11.59
C PHE A 11 7.38 7.13 -10.31
N ALA A 12 6.88 8.04 -9.47
CA ALA A 12 7.51 8.39 -8.20
C ALA A 12 6.84 7.62 -7.06
N SER A 13 7.61 6.79 -6.36
CA SER A 13 7.15 6.01 -5.22
C SER A 13 7.63 6.63 -3.90
N TYR A 14 6.67 6.84 -3.00
CA TYR A 14 6.86 7.45 -1.70
C TYR A 14 6.46 6.47 -0.59
N LEU A 15 7.08 6.64 0.58
CA LEU A 15 6.64 6.04 1.82
C LEU A 15 5.90 7.13 2.60
N VAL A 16 4.59 7.01 2.75
CA VAL A 16 3.75 7.95 3.48
C VAL A 16 3.06 7.16 4.57
N ASP A 17 3.25 7.52 5.83
CA ASP A 17 2.68 6.83 6.99
C ASP A 17 2.80 5.29 6.88
N ALA A 18 4.01 4.79 6.62
CA ALA A 18 4.30 3.35 6.49
C ALA A 18 3.58 2.59 5.35
N LYS A 19 2.95 3.26 4.39
CA LYS A 19 2.40 2.66 3.16
C LYS A 19 3.04 3.25 1.90
N THR A 20 3.00 2.48 0.82
CA THR A 20 3.44 2.98 -0.49
C THR A 20 2.38 3.90 -1.09
N GLU A 21 2.79 5.07 -1.57
CA GLU A 21 2.01 5.89 -2.50
C GLU A 21 2.82 6.05 -3.80
N VAL A 22 2.14 6.00 -4.95
CA VAL A 22 2.80 6.13 -6.26
C VAL A 22 2.10 7.18 -7.09
N GLU A 23 2.89 8.08 -7.66
CA GLU A 23 2.43 9.15 -8.55
C GLU A 23 2.96 8.91 -9.97
N GLN A 24 2.06 9.05 -10.95
CA GLN A 24 2.42 9.08 -12.37
C GLN A 24 2.59 10.54 -12.79
N LEU A 25 3.76 10.85 -13.35
CA LEU A 25 4.15 12.17 -13.82
C LEU A 25 4.44 12.12 -15.32
N ASP A 26 4.30 13.26 -16.00
CA ASP A 26 4.85 13.43 -17.34
C ASP A 26 6.38 13.59 -17.31
N LEU A 27 7.01 13.64 -18.49
CA LEU A 27 8.48 13.81 -18.60
C LEU A 27 8.97 15.20 -18.15
N ASN A 28 8.08 16.16 -17.96
CA ASN A 28 8.40 17.47 -17.40
C ASN A 28 8.22 17.50 -15.87
N GLY A 29 7.84 16.36 -15.25
CA GLY A 29 7.60 16.25 -13.82
C GLY A 29 6.22 16.73 -13.36
N LYS A 30 5.30 17.03 -14.28
CA LYS A 30 3.93 17.43 -13.93
C LYS A 30 3.13 16.21 -13.49
N LEU A 31 2.43 16.33 -12.35
CA LEU A 31 1.53 15.30 -11.86
C LEU A 31 0.39 15.03 -12.84
N ILE A 32 0.28 13.79 -13.29
CA ILE A 32 -0.85 13.30 -14.10
C ILE A 32 -1.91 12.72 -13.17
N ARG A 33 -1.52 11.82 -12.27
CA ARG A 33 -2.42 11.15 -11.31
C ARG A 33 -1.68 10.44 -10.19
N LYS A 34 -2.39 10.19 -9.10
CA LYS A 34 -1.99 9.20 -8.09
C LYS A 34 -2.53 7.82 -8.47
N ILE A 35 -1.69 6.79 -8.42
CA ILE A 35 -2.09 5.42 -8.72
C ILE A 35 -2.94 4.88 -7.57
N LYS A 36 -4.12 4.36 -7.89
CA LYS A 36 -5.02 3.74 -6.91
C LYS A 36 -4.51 2.34 -6.57
N LEU A 37 -3.88 2.21 -5.40
CA LEU A 37 -3.50 0.90 -4.88
C LEU A 37 -4.69 0.21 -4.20
N PRO A 38 -4.72 -1.14 -4.13
CA PRO A 38 -5.82 -1.89 -3.53
C PRO A 38 -6.10 -1.59 -2.05
N GLY A 39 -5.10 -1.07 -1.32
CA GLY A 39 -5.26 -0.71 0.09
C GLY A 39 -3.94 -0.26 0.74
N ILE A 40 -3.90 -0.33 2.07
CA ILE A 40 -2.69 -0.07 2.88
C ILE A 40 -1.73 -1.24 2.69
N GLY A 41 -0.55 -0.99 2.13
CA GLY A 41 0.43 -2.04 1.87
C GLY A 41 1.67 -1.53 1.16
N THR A 42 2.42 -2.48 0.60
CA THR A 42 3.64 -2.23 -0.16
C THR A 42 3.39 -2.51 -1.63
N ALA A 43 3.80 -1.58 -2.49
CA ALA A 43 3.80 -1.77 -3.94
C ALA A 43 5.22 -1.65 -4.52
N SER A 44 5.51 -2.40 -5.58
CA SER A 44 6.81 -2.37 -6.28
C SER A 44 6.68 -2.75 -7.75
N GLY A 45 7.70 -2.43 -8.57
CA GLY A 45 7.68 -2.66 -10.02
C GLY A 45 7.73 -1.34 -10.78
N PHE A 46 6.57 -0.89 -11.30
CA PHE A 46 6.37 0.43 -11.92
C PHE A 46 7.42 0.82 -12.98
N SER A 47 7.94 -0.17 -13.71
CA SER A 47 8.95 0.03 -14.73
C SER A 47 8.55 -0.71 -16.00
N ALA A 48 8.73 -0.06 -17.14
CA ALA A 48 8.45 -0.65 -18.46
C ALA A 48 9.38 -0.03 -19.52
N LYS A 49 9.41 -0.60 -20.73
CA LYS A 49 10.14 0.02 -21.83
C LYS A 49 9.42 1.29 -22.29
N LYS A 50 10.11 2.08 -23.10
CA LYS A 50 9.57 3.35 -23.62
C LYS A 50 8.36 3.13 -24.54
N GLU A 51 8.36 2.03 -25.28
CA GLU A 51 7.34 1.68 -26.27
C GLU A 51 6.13 0.96 -25.66
N ASP A 52 6.26 0.47 -24.42
CA ASP A 52 5.20 -0.25 -23.73
C ASP A 52 4.06 0.70 -23.33
N LYS A 53 2.81 0.25 -23.49
CA LYS A 53 1.60 1.02 -23.09
C LYS A 53 1.12 0.68 -21.67
N ASP A 54 1.56 -0.47 -21.20
CA ASP A 54 1.18 -1.09 -19.95
C ASP A 54 2.44 -1.37 -19.13
N LEU A 55 2.32 -1.39 -17.81
CA LEU A 55 3.38 -1.84 -16.92
C LEU A 55 2.82 -2.79 -15.87
N TYR A 56 3.69 -3.53 -15.21
CA TYR A 56 3.31 -4.42 -14.14
C TYR A 56 3.82 -3.92 -12.80
N TYR A 57 2.99 -4.07 -11.77
CA TYR A 57 3.39 -3.85 -10.39
C TYR A 57 2.88 -4.96 -9.50
N SER A 58 3.63 -5.26 -8.44
CA SER A 58 3.16 -6.14 -7.38
C SER A 58 2.64 -5.30 -6.22
N PHE A 59 1.55 -5.75 -5.60
CA PHE A 59 1.04 -5.19 -4.36
C PHE A 59 0.84 -6.31 -3.35
N ARG A 60 1.23 -6.05 -2.11
CA ARG A 60 1.00 -6.96 -0.97
C ARG A 60 0.65 -6.17 0.28
N SER A 61 -0.10 -6.80 1.16
CA SER A 61 -0.36 -6.32 2.52
C SER A 61 -0.30 -7.50 3.48
N PHE A 62 -0.36 -7.25 4.79
CA PHE A 62 -0.41 -8.31 5.79
C PHE A 62 -1.64 -9.21 5.63
N THR A 63 -2.76 -8.63 5.18
CA THR A 63 -4.03 -9.34 4.96
C THR A 63 -4.36 -9.47 3.47
N PHE A 64 -3.39 -9.25 2.58
CA PHE A 64 -3.61 -9.34 1.14
C PHE A 64 -2.38 -9.97 0.48
N PRO A 65 -2.51 -11.16 -0.10
CA PRO A 65 -1.37 -11.86 -0.68
C PRO A 65 -0.78 -11.06 -1.84
N SER A 66 0.51 -11.30 -2.11
CA SER A 66 1.22 -10.62 -3.18
C SER A 66 0.57 -10.88 -4.53
N THR A 67 -0.03 -9.85 -5.12
CA THR A 67 -0.78 -9.89 -6.38
C THR A 67 -0.09 -8.99 -7.39
N ILE A 68 0.09 -9.48 -8.61
CA ILE A 68 0.61 -8.73 -9.75
C ILE A 68 -0.56 -8.12 -10.49
N TYR A 69 -0.46 -6.82 -10.77
CA TYR A 69 -1.42 -6.06 -11.54
C TYR A 69 -0.80 -5.64 -12.87
N ASN A 70 -1.60 -5.71 -13.94
CA ASN A 70 -1.34 -4.99 -15.17
C ASN A 70 -1.94 -3.58 -15.03
N TYR A 71 -1.13 -2.55 -15.27
CA TYR A 71 -1.51 -1.14 -15.18
C TYR A 71 -1.47 -0.49 -16.57
N ARG A 72 -2.62 -0.03 -17.04
CA ARG A 72 -2.73 0.74 -18.28
C ARG A 72 -2.32 2.19 -18.01
N MET A 73 -1.16 2.60 -18.52
CA MET A 73 -0.62 3.93 -18.20
C MET A 73 -1.45 5.08 -18.77
N THR A 74 -2.20 4.84 -19.85
CA THR A 74 -3.06 5.85 -20.48
C THR A 74 -4.32 6.11 -19.66
N THR A 75 -5.06 5.07 -19.28
CA THR A 75 -6.34 5.18 -18.54
C THR A 75 -6.16 5.26 -17.03
N GLY A 76 -5.08 4.67 -16.50
CA GLY A 76 -4.81 4.61 -15.06
C GLY A 76 -5.53 3.47 -14.35
N GLU A 77 -5.97 2.47 -15.13
CA GLU A 77 -6.68 1.28 -14.62
C GLU A 77 -5.69 0.17 -14.30
N SER A 78 -5.97 -0.53 -13.19
CA SER A 78 -5.24 -1.72 -12.76
C SER A 78 -6.15 -2.95 -12.85
N GLU A 79 -5.69 -3.99 -13.51
CA GLU A 79 -6.34 -5.30 -13.58
C GLU A 79 -5.44 -6.38 -12.97
N ILE A 80 -6.02 -7.39 -12.32
CA ILE A 80 -5.24 -8.50 -11.76
C ILE A 80 -4.64 -9.30 -12.93
N TYR A 81 -3.32 -9.35 -12.98
CA TYR A 81 -2.58 -10.19 -13.93
C TYR A 81 -2.32 -11.58 -13.35
N GLN A 82 -1.87 -11.63 -12.09
CA GLN A 82 -1.58 -12.88 -11.40
C GLN A 82 -1.82 -12.72 -9.90
N SER A 83 -2.60 -13.63 -9.32
CA SER A 83 -2.76 -13.76 -7.88
C SER A 83 -2.51 -15.22 -7.47
N PRO A 84 -2.01 -15.47 -6.26
CA PRO A 84 -1.83 -16.83 -5.77
C PRO A 84 -3.18 -17.49 -5.49
N SER A 85 -3.33 -18.75 -5.90
CA SER A 85 -4.49 -19.58 -5.56
C SER A 85 -4.34 -20.13 -4.15
N ILE A 86 -4.75 -19.35 -3.15
CA ILE A 86 -4.72 -19.75 -1.74
C ILE A 86 -6.12 -19.69 -1.14
N ASP A 87 -6.40 -20.58 -0.19
CA ASP A 87 -7.63 -20.58 0.59
C ASP A 87 -7.56 -19.53 1.71
N PHE A 88 -7.41 -18.27 1.29
CA PHE A 88 -7.32 -17.12 2.18
C PHE A 88 -8.23 -16.04 1.64
N ASN A 89 -9.31 -15.75 2.37
CA ASN A 89 -10.20 -14.65 2.04
C ASN A 89 -9.71 -13.37 2.74
N ALA A 90 -9.11 -12.45 1.99
CA ALA A 90 -8.67 -11.15 2.49
C ALA A 90 -9.84 -10.33 3.09
N GLU A 91 -11.07 -10.57 2.65
CA GLU A 91 -12.27 -9.91 3.16
C GLU A 91 -12.61 -10.31 4.59
N ASP A 92 -12.08 -11.43 5.10
CA ASP A 92 -12.28 -11.86 6.49
C ASP A 92 -11.44 -11.06 7.48
N TYR A 93 -10.54 -10.21 6.98
CA TYR A 93 -9.64 -9.42 7.79
C TYR A 93 -9.90 -7.93 7.60
N ILE A 94 -9.50 -7.16 8.60
CA ILE A 94 -9.47 -5.71 8.54
C ILE A 94 -8.04 -5.23 8.77
N THR A 95 -7.62 -4.28 7.95
CA THR A 95 -6.37 -3.53 8.14
C THR A 95 -6.75 -2.09 8.41
N LYS A 96 -6.38 -1.55 9.57
CA LYS A 96 -6.51 -0.12 9.85
C LYS A 96 -5.19 0.47 10.30
N GLN A 97 -5.09 1.76 10.05
CA GLN A 97 -4.00 2.60 10.53
C GLN A 97 -4.55 3.53 11.60
N ILE A 98 -3.86 3.57 12.72
CA ILE A 98 -4.15 4.47 13.84
C ILE A 98 -2.92 5.33 14.14
N PHE A 99 -3.17 6.48 14.75
CA PHE A 99 -2.14 7.38 15.23
C PHE A 99 -2.34 7.60 16.72
N PHE A 100 -1.29 7.44 17.50
CA PHE A 100 -1.30 7.77 18.92
C PHE A 100 -0.15 8.72 19.25
N LYS A 101 -0.34 9.51 20.30
CA LYS A 101 0.70 10.39 20.81
C LYS A 101 1.62 9.63 21.75
N SER A 102 2.92 9.74 21.50
CA SER A 102 3.98 9.32 22.42
C SER A 102 4.00 10.19 23.68
N LYS A 103 4.78 9.77 24.67
CA LYS A 103 5.04 10.54 25.91
C LYS A 103 5.59 11.94 25.63
N ASP A 104 6.31 12.11 24.53
CA ASP A 104 6.92 13.37 24.07
C ASP A 104 6.08 14.09 23.00
N ASP A 105 4.77 13.80 22.91
CA ASP A 105 3.84 14.33 21.91
C ASP A 105 4.11 13.94 20.45
N THR A 106 5.15 13.15 20.16
CA THR A 106 5.40 12.62 18.81
C THR A 106 4.24 11.73 18.36
N SER A 107 3.67 12.02 17.18
CA SER A 107 2.63 11.18 16.58
C SER A 107 3.24 9.90 16.00
N ILE A 108 2.86 8.76 16.54
CA ILE A 108 3.32 7.44 16.10
C ILE A 108 2.21 6.78 15.29
N SER A 109 2.52 6.41 14.05
CA SER A 109 1.66 5.60 13.21
C SER A 109 1.80 4.12 13.54
N TYR A 110 0.68 3.43 13.72
CA TYR A 110 0.63 1.99 13.87
C TYR A 110 -0.43 1.39 12.96
N VAL A 111 -0.07 0.34 12.23
CA VAL A 111 -0.99 -0.43 11.38
C VAL A 111 -1.26 -1.75 12.10
N TYR A 112 -2.54 -2.06 12.28
CA TYR A 112 -2.97 -3.32 12.89
C TYR A 112 -3.86 -4.11 11.93
N HIS A 113 -3.88 -5.42 12.16
CA HIS A 113 -4.64 -6.38 11.38
C HIS A 113 -5.41 -7.29 12.33
N ALA A 114 -6.69 -7.51 12.06
CA ALA A 114 -7.54 -8.39 12.85
C ALA A 114 -8.48 -9.18 11.94
N GLN A 115 -8.86 -10.39 12.37
CA GLN A 115 -9.91 -11.13 11.69
C GLN A 115 -11.27 -10.59 12.17
N LYS A 116 -12.17 -10.25 11.23
CA LYS A 116 -13.46 -9.61 11.52
C LYS A 116 -14.33 -10.40 12.50
N ARG A 117 -14.16 -11.73 12.56
CA ARG A 117 -14.86 -12.61 13.52
C ARG A 117 -14.59 -12.26 14.99
N TYR A 118 -13.49 -11.54 15.29
CA TYR A 118 -13.15 -11.09 16.63
C TYR A 118 -13.59 -9.64 16.92
N GLY A 119 -14.38 -9.02 16.03
CA GLY A 119 -14.86 -7.65 16.17
C GLY A 119 -14.16 -6.66 15.22
N ASN A 120 -14.83 -5.54 14.95
CA ASN A 120 -14.38 -4.51 14.00
C ASN A 120 -13.77 -3.27 14.67
N GLU A 121 -13.79 -3.24 16.00
CA GLU A 121 -13.43 -2.08 16.81
C GLU A 121 -12.12 -2.33 17.53
N TRP A 122 -11.24 -1.31 17.47
CA TRP A 122 -10.04 -1.30 18.27
C TRP A 122 -10.43 -0.89 19.68
N ASN A 123 -10.17 -1.74 20.65
CA ASN A 123 -10.33 -1.39 22.05
C ASN A 123 -8.94 -1.11 22.64
N GLU A 124 -8.68 0.15 23.00
CA GLU A 124 -7.40 0.54 23.59
C GLU A 124 -7.07 -0.33 24.81
N SER A 125 -8.05 -0.67 25.65
CA SER A 125 -7.82 -1.45 26.87
C SER A 125 -7.26 -2.86 26.62
N ASP A 126 -7.58 -3.46 25.47
CA ASP A 126 -7.15 -4.82 25.13
C ASP A 126 -5.71 -4.87 24.57
N HIS A 127 -5.18 -3.71 24.16
CA HIS A 127 -3.86 -3.57 23.54
C HIS A 127 -2.86 -2.73 24.35
N PHE A 128 -3.31 -2.05 25.41
CA PHE A 128 -2.47 -1.29 26.34
C PHE A 128 -1.37 -2.14 27.01
N ILE A 129 -1.62 -3.43 27.24
CA ILE A 129 -0.66 -4.37 27.86
C ILE A 129 0.59 -4.56 26.97
N TRP A 130 0.43 -4.49 25.64
CA TRP A 130 1.54 -4.66 24.70
C TRP A 130 2.37 -3.39 24.52
N LEU A 131 1.75 -2.21 24.51
CA LEU A 131 2.45 -0.93 24.32
C LEU A 131 3.34 -0.56 25.52
N TRP A 132 2.95 -0.92 26.75
CA TRP A 132 3.80 -0.73 27.94
C TRP A 132 5.10 -1.55 27.92
N ARG A 133 5.14 -2.67 27.16
CA ARG A 133 6.35 -3.50 27.02
C ARG A 133 7.37 -2.96 26.02
N ILE A 134 6.97 -2.05 25.13
CA ILE A 134 7.86 -1.47 24.11
C ILE A 134 8.53 -0.19 24.62
N GLN A 135 8.04 0.38 25.72
CA GLN A 135 8.58 1.60 26.34
C GLN A 135 9.69 1.34 27.38
N TYR A 136 10.20 0.11 27.52
CA TYR A 136 11.30 -0.24 28.43
C TYR A 136 12.31 -1.18 27.78
#